data_AF-A0AB35XID1-F1
#
_entry.id   AF-A0AB35XID1-F1
#
_cell.length_a   1.000
_cell.length_b   1.000
_cell.length_c   1.000
_cell.angle_alpha   90.00
_cell.angle_beta   90.00
_cell.angle_gamma   90.00
#
_symmetry.space_group_name_H-M   'P 1'
#
loop_
_entity.id
_entity.type
_entity.pdbx_description
1 polymer ?
#
loop_
_entity_poly.entity_id
_entity_poly.type
_entity_poly.pdbx_seq_one_letter_code
_entity_poly.pdbx_strand_id
1 'polypeptide(L)'
;MVTRAPRLVGEARQAMAEELAGRYNQGASIRSLARESGRSYGLVQKLLREAGVEFRPRGGADPASPETKAERETVQQEQADYQPDVEALRLAVETAVARAEKADRKARKAEKALRKLRRKGAGKSRRKEAKATLNKHRAKAKKADRKVRKARRRLDEVEHAAEPRQF
;
A
#
# COMPACT_ATOMS: atom_id res chain seq x y z
N MET A 1 -19.09 17.92 6.59
CA MET A 1 -18.52 19.12 7.22
C MET A 1 -17.66 18.66 8.40
N VAL A 2 -16.36 18.98 8.43
CA VAL A 2 -15.51 18.61 9.58
C VAL A 2 -15.78 19.62 10.69
N THR A 3 -16.61 19.26 11.67
CA THR A 3 -16.86 20.07 12.86
C THR A 3 -15.59 20.08 13.70
N ARG A 4 -14.91 21.23 13.77
CA ARG A 4 -13.72 21.40 14.59
C ARG A 4 -14.09 21.23 16.06
N ALA A 5 -13.41 20.33 16.75
CA ALA A 5 -13.66 20.11 18.17
C ALA A 5 -13.40 21.38 19.00
N PRO A 6 -14.25 21.68 20.02
CA PRO A 6 -14.15 22.91 20.82
C PRO A 6 -12.80 22.99 21.54
N ARG A 7 -12.31 24.21 21.75
CA ARG A 7 -11.04 24.45 22.45
C ARG A 7 -11.14 23.94 23.89
N LEU A 8 -10.16 23.15 24.32
CA LEU A 8 -10.04 22.70 25.71
C LEU A 8 -9.32 23.78 26.52
N VAL A 9 -9.97 24.27 27.57
CA VAL A 9 -9.46 25.35 28.43
C VAL A 9 -9.74 24.99 29.89
N GLY A 10 -8.81 25.32 30.79
CA GLY A 10 -8.99 25.16 32.24
C GLY A 10 -9.22 23.70 32.67
N GLU A 11 -10.21 23.50 33.52
CA GLU A 11 -10.57 22.21 34.15
C GLU A 11 -10.90 21.12 33.12
N ALA A 12 -11.58 21.47 32.01
CA ALA A 12 -11.90 20.53 30.95
C ALA A 12 -10.65 19.95 30.26
N ARG A 13 -9.53 20.68 30.31
CA ARG A 13 -8.23 20.21 29.82
C ARG A 13 -7.59 19.21 30.79
N GLN A 14 -7.67 19.48 32.09
CA GLN A 14 -7.11 18.62 33.14
C GLN A 14 -7.87 17.31 33.24
N ALA A 15 -9.20 17.35 33.29
CA ALA A 15 -10.04 16.15 33.31
C ALA A 15 -9.77 15.23 32.11
N MET A 16 -9.61 15.82 30.92
CA MET A 16 -9.27 15.04 29.72
C MET A 16 -7.83 14.50 29.77
N ALA A 17 -6.89 15.24 30.35
CA ALA A 17 -5.52 14.77 30.51
C ALA A 17 -5.44 13.54 31.43
N GLU A 18 -6.19 13.56 32.54
CA GLU A 18 -6.31 12.44 33.48
C GLU A 18 -6.99 11.22 32.85
N GLU A 19 -8.09 11.43 32.11
CA GLU A 19 -8.77 10.35 31.39
C GLU A 19 -7.85 9.67 30.37
N LEU A 20 -7.15 10.48 29.56
CA LEU A 20 -6.22 9.99 28.56
C LEU A 20 -5.01 9.30 29.20
N ALA A 21 -4.51 9.80 30.33
CA ALA A 21 -3.44 9.18 31.10
C ALA A 21 -3.85 7.79 31.62
N GLY A 22 -5.07 7.66 32.17
CA GLY A 22 -5.62 6.38 32.59
C GLY A 22 -5.64 5.35 31.46
N ARG A 23 -6.19 5.74 30.30
CA ARG A 23 -6.23 4.84 29.12
C ARG A 23 -4.85 4.52 28.56
N TYR A 24 -3.90 5.47 28.59
CA TYR A 24 -2.52 5.21 28.18
C TYR A 24 -1.82 4.21 29.10
N ASN A 25 -2.03 4.34 30.41
CA ASN A 25 -1.49 3.41 31.41
C ASN A 25 -2.07 2.00 31.22
N GLN A 26 -3.33 1.89 30.81
CA GLN A 26 -3.98 0.63 30.42
C GLN A 26 -3.43 0.00 29.12
N GLY A 27 -2.54 0.68 28.38
CA GLY A 27 -1.91 0.15 27.17
C GLY A 27 -2.40 0.75 25.86
N ALA A 28 -3.35 1.71 25.89
CA ALA A 28 -3.80 2.37 24.67
C ALA A 28 -2.68 3.19 24.02
N SER A 29 -2.56 3.09 22.69
CA SER A 29 -1.59 3.90 21.95
C SER A 29 -2.05 5.36 21.85
N ILE A 30 -1.10 6.31 21.83
CA ILE A 30 -1.39 7.74 21.63
C ILE A 30 -2.20 8.00 20.34
N ARG A 31 -2.02 7.15 19.31
CA ARG A 31 -2.78 7.24 18.05
C ARG A 31 -4.23 6.78 18.21
N SER A 32 -4.47 5.70 18.95
CA SER A 32 -5.82 5.19 19.25
C SER A 32 -6.60 6.23 20.05
N LEU A 33 -5.98 6.77 21.10
CA LEU A 33 -6.53 7.84 21.93
C LEU A 33 -6.89 9.10 21.12
N ALA A 34 -6.05 9.49 20.16
CA ALA A 34 -6.33 10.61 19.27
C ALA A 34 -7.55 10.36 18.36
N ARG A 35 -7.70 9.14 17.83
CA ARG A 35 -8.86 8.76 17.02
C ARG A 35 -10.14 8.73 17.83
N GLU A 36 -10.11 8.08 19.00
CA GLU A 36 -11.26 7.95 19.90
C GLU A 36 -11.73 9.30 20.44
N SER A 37 -10.79 10.18 20.82
CA SER A 37 -11.12 11.53 21.31
C SER A 37 -11.48 12.50 20.17
N GLY A 38 -11.29 12.12 18.90
CA GLY A 38 -11.46 13.02 17.75
C GLY A 38 -10.49 14.20 17.77
N ARG A 39 -9.34 14.07 18.45
CA ARG A 39 -8.34 15.14 18.64
C ARG A 39 -7.06 14.84 17.89
N SER A 40 -6.24 15.87 17.69
CA SER A 40 -4.95 15.71 17.05
C SER A 40 -3.96 14.99 17.97
N TYR A 41 -3.10 14.17 17.38
CA TYR A 41 -2.01 13.48 18.07
C TYR A 41 -1.17 14.41 18.95
N GLY A 42 -0.82 15.58 18.42
CA GLY A 42 -0.03 16.58 19.16
C GLY A 42 -0.76 17.18 20.35
N LEU A 43 -2.10 17.25 20.34
CA LEU A 43 -2.88 17.70 21.50
C LEU A 43 -2.87 16.62 22.58
N VAL A 44 -3.17 15.37 22.22
CA VAL A 44 -3.15 14.22 23.14
C VAL A 44 -1.75 14.06 23.77
N GLN A 45 -0.69 14.18 22.97
CA GLN A 45 0.68 14.09 23.47
C GLN A 45 1.03 15.23 24.46
N LYS A 46 0.49 16.44 24.27
CA LYS A 46 0.67 17.54 25.23
C LYS A 46 -0.10 17.28 26.53
N LEU A 47 -1.35 16.80 26.44
CA LEU A 47 -2.16 16.45 27.60
C LEU A 47 -1.50 15.35 28.44
N LEU A 48 -0.99 14.30 27.81
CA LEU A 48 -0.26 13.23 28.50
C LEU A 48 1.00 13.74 29.22
N ARG A 49 1.71 14.69 28.60
CA ARG A 49 2.87 15.35 29.24
C ARG A 49 2.45 16.21 30.43
N GLU A 50 1.35 16.93 30.31
CA GLU A 50 0.78 17.76 31.39
C GLU A 50 0.27 16.90 32.56
N ALA A 51 -0.25 15.70 32.27
CA ALA A 51 -0.62 14.70 33.26
C ALA A 51 0.57 13.96 33.90
N GLY A 52 1.82 14.30 33.54
CA GLY A 52 3.01 13.68 34.14
C GLY A 52 3.25 12.23 33.73
N VAL A 53 2.64 11.77 32.63
CA VAL A 53 2.78 10.39 32.17
C VAL A 53 4.19 10.15 31.63
N GLU A 54 4.85 9.10 32.13
CA GLU A 54 6.12 8.63 31.58
C GLU A 54 5.87 7.98 30.21
N PHE A 55 6.41 8.59 29.16
CA PHE A 55 6.26 8.05 27.81
C PHE A 55 7.06 6.76 27.70
N ARG A 56 6.35 5.67 27.34
CA ARG A 56 6.97 4.39 26.97
C ARG A 56 8.11 4.65 25.97
N PRO A 57 9.32 4.11 26.20
CA PRO A 57 10.48 4.40 25.38
C PRO A 57 10.18 4.07 23.91
N ARG A 58 10.50 5.01 23.03
CA ARG A 58 10.39 4.79 21.58
C ARG A 58 11.58 3.96 21.13
N GLY A 59 11.39 2.65 21.07
CA GLY A 59 12.42 1.69 20.69
C GLY A 59 12.26 0.45 21.53
N GLY A 60 11.21 -0.33 21.23
CA GLY A 60 10.98 -1.61 21.89
C GLY A 60 12.20 -2.52 21.77
N ALA A 61 12.31 -3.40 22.77
CA ALA A 61 13.31 -4.44 22.97
C ALA A 61 13.81 -5.12 21.69
N ASP A 62 15.03 -5.65 21.77
CA ASP A 62 15.77 -6.31 20.71
C ASP A 62 14.86 -7.09 19.73
N PRO A 63 15.06 -6.94 18.40
CA PRO A 63 14.27 -7.63 17.38
C PRO A 63 14.41 -9.16 17.41
N ALA A 64 15.22 -9.70 18.33
CA ALA A 64 15.48 -11.12 18.55
C ALA A 64 14.73 -11.74 19.74
N SER A 65 13.97 -10.95 20.52
CA SER A 65 13.19 -11.50 21.65
C SER A 65 11.99 -12.33 21.15
N PRO A 66 11.71 -13.50 21.75
CA PRO A 66 10.55 -14.32 21.37
C PRO A 66 9.20 -13.61 21.62
N GLU A 67 9.14 -12.68 22.57
CA GLU A 67 7.92 -11.91 22.91
C GLU A 67 7.57 -10.89 21.83
N THR A 68 8.56 -10.19 21.26
CA THR A 68 8.35 -9.23 20.16
C THR A 68 8.02 -9.92 18.84
N LYS A 69 8.36 -11.20 18.69
CA LYS A 69 7.91 -12.04 17.57
C LYS A 69 6.44 -12.40 17.71
N ALA A 70 6.00 -12.80 18.91
CA ALA A 70 4.61 -13.13 19.21
C ALA A 70 3.69 -11.89 19.08
N GLU A 71 4.12 -10.71 19.55
CA GLU A 71 3.36 -9.46 19.40
C GLU A 71 3.30 -8.96 17.94
N ARG A 72 4.34 -9.22 17.14
CA ARG A 72 4.28 -8.98 15.69
C ARG A 72 3.33 -9.94 15.00
N GLU A 73 3.24 -11.18 15.48
CA GLU A 73 2.30 -12.20 15.00
C GLU A 73 0.84 -11.82 15.31
N THR A 74 0.55 -11.30 16.50
CA THR A 74 -0.80 -10.86 16.88
C THR A 74 -1.23 -9.59 16.15
N VAL A 75 -0.34 -8.61 15.97
CA VAL A 75 -0.62 -7.42 15.14
C VAL A 75 -0.73 -7.76 13.64
N GLN A 76 -0.08 -8.84 13.18
CA GLN A 76 -0.30 -9.39 11.83
C GLN A 76 -1.66 -10.09 11.71
N GLN A 77 -2.15 -10.73 12.77
CA GLN A 77 -3.48 -11.34 12.81
C GLN A 77 -4.61 -10.29 12.81
N GLU A 78 -4.49 -9.17 13.52
CA GLU A 78 -5.47 -8.06 13.42
C GLU A 78 -5.46 -7.33 12.07
N GLN A 79 -4.37 -7.43 11.30
CA GLN A 79 -4.30 -6.98 9.91
C GLN A 79 -4.87 -8.00 8.91
N ALA A 80 -5.11 -9.25 9.34
CA ALA A 80 -5.61 -10.33 8.50
C ALA A 80 -7.14 -10.29 8.26
N ASP A 81 -7.88 -9.52 9.06
CA ASP A 81 -9.32 -9.26 8.85
C ASP A 81 -9.59 -8.19 7.78
N TYR A 82 -8.56 -7.54 7.24
CA TYR A 82 -8.70 -6.79 5.99
C TYR A 82 -8.75 -7.81 4.84
N GLN A 83 -9.94 -8.34 4.56
CA GLN A 83 -10.15 -9.07 3.33
C GLN A 83 -9.72 -8.16 2.17
N PRO A 84 -8.70 -8.54 1.37
CA PRO A 84 -8.34 -7.75 0.21
C PRO A 84 -9.58 -7.71 -0.67
N ASP A 85 -10.12 -6.51 -0.87
CA ASP A 85 -11.26 -6.28 -1.74
C ASP A 85 -10.96 -6.90 -3.12
N VAL A 86 -11.60 -8.04 -3.36
CA VAL A 86 -11.41 -8.86 -4.55
C VAL A 86 -11.75 -8.04 -5.80
N GLU A 87 -12.71 -7.11 -5.69
CA GLU A 87 -13.05 -6.18 -6.75
C GLU A 87 -11.93 -5.18 -7.02
N ALA A 88 -11.29 -4.64 -5.98
CA ALA A 88 -10.13 -3.77 -6.13
C ALA A 88 -8.95 -4.51 -6.80
N LEU A 89 -8.74 -5.79 -6.47
CA LEU A 89 -7.73 -6.64 -7.12
C LEU A 89 -8.08 -6.92 -8.59
N ARG A 90 -9.35 -7.24 -8.90
CA ARG A 90 -9.86 -7.41 -10.27
C ARG A 90 -9.67 -6.14 -11.11
N LEU A 91 -10.03 -4.98 -10.57
CA LEU A 91 -9.82 -3.67 -11.22
C LEU A 91 -8.32 -3.41 -11.44
N ALA A 92 -7.47 -3.72 -10.46
CA ALA A 92 -6.03 -3.58 -10.60
C ALA A 92 -5.47 -4.49 -11.72
N VAL A 93 -5.95 -5.73 -11.83
CA VAL A 93 -5.62 -6.64 -12.93
C VAL A 93 -6.07 -6.06 -14.27
N GLU A 94 -7.30 -5.56 -14.37
CA GLU A 94 -7.87 -4.98 -15.59
C GLU A 94 -7.05 -3.76 -16.06
N THR A 95 -6.76 -2.82 -15.15
CA THR A 95 -5.94 -1.65 -15.49
C THR A 95 -4.51 -2.05 -15.88
N ALA A 96 -3.97 -3.13 -15.33
CA ALA A 96 -2.67 -3.67 -15.72
C ALA A 96 -2.72 -4.29 -17.13
N VAL A 97 -3.78 -5.04 -17.45
CA VAL A 97 -4.01 -5.61 -18.79
C VAL A 97 -4.14 -4.50 -19.82
N ALA A 98 -4.97 -3.48 -19.57
CA ALA A 98 -5.12 -2.35 -20.47
C ALA A 98 -3.79 -1.61 -20.74
N ARG A 99 -2.92 -1.49 -19.72
CA ARG A 99 -1.56 -0.93 -19.89
C ARG A 99 -0.64 -1.86 -20.69
N ALA A 100 -0.73 -3.17 -20.50
CA ALA A 100 0.03 -4.16 -21.26
C ALA A 100 -0.37 -4.16 -22.75
N GLU A 101 -1.67 -4.18 -23.04
CA GLU A 101 -2.18 -4.07 -24.42
C GLU A 101 -1.72 -2.79 -25.11
N LYS A 102 -1.76 -1.64 -24.40
CA LYS A 102 -1.24 -0.38 -24.95
C LYS A 102 0.25 -0.48 -25.28
N ALA A 103 1.04 -1.17 -24.46
CA ALA A 103 2.47 -1.40 -24.73
C ALA A 103 2.70 -2.34 -25.92
N ASP A 104 1.92 -3.42 -26.03
CA ASP A 104 1.96 -4.36 -27.15
C ASP A 104 1.57 -3.71 -28.47
N ARG A 105 0.50 -2.90 -28.47
CA ARG A 105 0.10 -2.12 -29.65
C ARG A 105 1.26 -1.25 -30.15
N LYS A 106 2.02 -0.62 -29.24
CA LYS A 106 3.22 0.17 -29.61
C LYS A 106 4.34 -0.71 -30.18
N ALA A 107 4.59 -1.88 -29.60
CA ALA A 107 5.56 -2.84 -30.12
C ALA A 107 5.19 -3.34 -31.53
N ARG A 108 3.93 -3.74 -31.75
CA ARG A 108 3.40 -4.15 -33.06
C ARG A 108 3.50 -3.04 -34.10
N LYS A 109 3.22 -1.79 -33.73
CA LYS A 109 3.39 -0.63 -34.63
C LYS A 109 4.85 -0.44 -35.05
N ALA A 110 5.78 -0.52 -34.10
CA ALA A 110 7.22 -0.42 -34.38
C ALA A 110 7.71 -1.59 -35.27
N GLU A 111 7.19 -2.79 -35.04
CA GLU A 111 7.50 -3.97 -35.86
C GLU A 111 7.03 -3.81 -37.31
N LYS A 112 5.77 -3.36 -37.51
CA LYS A 112 5.24 -3.04 -38.84
C LYS A 112 6.09 -1.98 -39.54
N ALA A 113 6.56 -0.95 -38.81
CA ALA A 113 7.44 0.07 -39.36
C ALA A 113 8.78 -0.51 -39.84
N LEU A 114 9.43 -1.35 -39.01
CA LEU A 114 10.66 -2.06 -39.39
C LEU A 114 10.44 -2.96 -40.61
N ARG A 115 9.33 -3.72 -40.66
CA ARG A 115 8.98 -4.57 -41.81
C ARG A 115 8.81 -3.77 -43.09
N LYS A 116 8.14 -2.61 -43.02
CA LYS A 116 7.99 -1.69 -44.17
C LYS A 116 9.34 -1.17 -44.67
N LEU A 117 10.25 -0.79 -43.77
CA LEU A 117 11.60 -0.34 -44.14
C LEU A 117 12.43 -1.44 -44.79
N ARG A 118 12.32 -2.69 -44.31
CA ARG A 118 12.98 -3.85 -44.92
C ARG A 118 12.44 -4.10 -46.34
N ARG A 119 11.12 -4.04 -46.53
CA ARG A 119 10.47 -4.22 -47.84
C ARG A 119 10.87 -3.14 -48.85
N LYS A 120 10.99 -1.89 -48.41
CA LYS A 120 11.37 -0.75 -49.27
C LYS A 120 12.87 -0.66 -49.57
N GLY A 121 13.68 -1.63 -49.14
CA GLY A 121 15.13 -1.57 -49.40
C GLY A 121 15.88 -0.49 -48.62
N ALA A 122 15.31 0.12 -47.57
CA ALA A 122 15.93 1.23 -46.84
C ALA A 122 17.34 0.90 -46.31
N GLY A 123 18.24 1.89 -46.21
CA GLY A 123 19.63 1.69 -45.80
C GLY A 123 19.81 1.06 -44.41
N LYS A 124 21.00 0.45 -44.17
CA LYS A 124 21.34 -0.28 -42.95
C LYS A 124 21.13 0.54 -41.67
N SER A 125 21.53 1.82 -41.67
CA SER A 125 21.38 2.72 -40.51
C SER A 125 19.91 2.88 -40.09
N ARG A 126 19.02 3.24 -41.03
CA ARG A 126 17.58 3.42 -40.77
C ARG A 126 16.91 2.15 -40.25
N ARG A 127 17.32 0.97 -40.75
CA ARG A 127 16.81 -0.33 -40.24
C ARG A 127 17.29 -0.60 -38.81
N LYS A 128 18.53 -0.24 -38.47
CA LYS A 128 19.10 -0.42 -37.13
C LYS A 128 18.36 0.43 -36.11
N GLU A 129 18.07 1.69 -36.43
CA GLU A 129 17.28 2.60 -35.58
C GLU A 129 15.86 2.06 -35.37
N ALA A 130 15.17 1.65 -36.43
CA ALA A 130 13.84 1.05 -36.32
C ALA A 130 13.83 -0.27 -35.52
N LYS A 131 14.91 -1.06 -35.58
CA LYS A 131 15.06 -2.25 -34.75
C LYS A 131 15.29 -1.90 -33.27
N ALA A 132 16.05 -0.83 -32.98
CA ALA A 132 16.24 -0.34 -31.62
C ALA A 132 14.93 0.16 -31.00
N THR A 133 14.10 0.89 -31.75
CA THR A 133 12.78 1.33 -31.28
C THR A 133 11.85 0.16 -31.02
N LEU A 134 11.80 -0.84 -31.92
CA LEU A 134 11.07 -2.09 -31.70
C LEU A 134 11.52 -2.79 -30.41
N ASN A 135 12.83 -2.97 -30.21
CA ASN A 135 13.36 -3.63 -29.01
C ASN A 135 12.97 -2.89 -27.73
N LYS A 136 13.03 -1.56 -27.71
CA LYS A 136 12.58 -0.72 -26.59
C LYS A 136 11.10 -0.94 -26.27
N HIS A 137 10.24 -0.96 -27.29
CA HIS A 137 8.81 -1.20 -27.09
C HIS A 137 8.50 -2.63 -26.65
N ARG A 138 9.19 -3.63 -27.22
CA ARG A 138 9.05 -5.03 -26.82
C ARG A 138 9.48 -5.28 -25.38
N ALA A 139 10.55 -4.64 -24.92
CA ALA A 139 10.98 -4.70 -23.52
C ALA A 139 9.93 -4.10 -22.57
N LYS A 140 9.32 -2.97 -22.96
CA LYS A 140 8.23 -2.35 -22.18
C LYS A 140 6.98 -3.23 -22.12
N ALA A 141 6.60 -3.84 -23.24
CA ALA A 141 5.51 -4.82 -23.31
C ALA A 141 5.75 -6.01 -22.37
N LYS A 142 6.90 -6.69 -22.49
CA LYS A 142 7.28 -7.80 -21.60
C LYS A 142 7.23 -7.42 -20.11
N LYS A 143 7.67 -6.21 -19.75
CA LYS A 143 7.61 -5.72 -18.37
C LYS A 143 6.17 -5.50 -17.90
N ALA A 144 5.28 -5.02 -18.78
CA ALA A 144 3.87 -4.86 -18.49
C ALA A 144 3.18 -6.23 -18.34
N ASP A 145 3.44 -7.19 -19.22
CA ASP A 145 2.92 -8.56 -19.12
C ASP A 145 3.33 -9.25 -17.82
N ARG A 146 4.59 -9.07 -17.41
CA ARG A 146 5.06 -9.58 -16.11
C ARG A 146 4.26 -9.01 -14.95
N LYS A 147 3.88 -7.73 -15.00
CA LYS A 147 3.04 -7.10 -13.98
C LYS A 147 1.63 -7.68 -14.00
N VAL A 148 1.04 -7.88 -15.19
CA VAL A 148 -0.26 -8.54 -15.34
C VAL A 148 -0.24 -9.94 -14.73
N ARG A 149 0.76 -10.76 -15.06
CA ARG A 149 0.92 -12.11 -14.49
C ARG A 149 1.03 -12.09 -12.97
N LYS A 150 1.79 -11.15 -12.40
CA LYS A 150 1.91 -11.00 -10.95
C LYS A 150 0.59 -10.56 -10.31
N ALA A 151 -0.15 -9.66 -10.96
CA ALA A 151 -1.45 -9.20 -10.46
C ALA A 151 -2.49 -10.33 -10.51
N ARG A 152 -2.53 -11.11 -11.60
CA ARG A 152 -3.40 -12.29 -11.74
C ARG A 152 -3.12 -13.33 -10.66
N ARG A 153 -1.86 -13.72 -10.46
CA ARG A 153 -1.49 -14.66 -9.38
C ARG A 153 -1.99 -14.23 -8.00
N ARG A 154 -1.89 -12.94 -7.68
CA ARG A 154 -2.39 -12.41 -6.41
C ARG A 154 -3.92 -12.45 -6.32
N LEU A 155 -4.61 -12.21 -7.43
CA LEU A 155 -6.07 -12.36 -7.48
C LEU A 155 -6.44 -13.83 -7.31
N ASP A 156 -5.79 -14.73 -8.03
CA ASP A 156 -6.02 -16.19 -7.96
C ASP A 156 -5.76 -16.72 -6.53
N GLU A 157 -4.67 -16.28 -5.87
CA GLU A 157 -4.34 -16.62 -4.47
C GLU A 157 -5.44 -16.20 -3.49
N VAL A 158 -6.05 -15.03 -3.70
CA VAL A 158 -7.14 -14.51 -2.86
C VAL A 158 -8.47 -15.21 -3.17
N GLU A 159 -8.79 -15.40 -4.44
CA GLU A 159 -10.01 -16.10 -4.86
C GLU A 159 -10.01 -17.55 -4.37
N HIS A 160 -8.88 -18.26 -4.46
CA HIS A 160 -8.76 -19.64 -3.94
C HIS A 160 -8.74 -19.72 -2.41
N ALA A 161 -8.30 -18.66 -1.72
CA ALA A 161 -8.40 -18.59 -0.26
C ALA A 161 -9.83 -18.32 0.22
N ALA A 162 -10.68 -17.73 -0.63
CA ALA A 162 -12.08 -17.42 -0.35
C ALA A 162 -13.04 -18.56 -0.69
N GLU A 163 -12.62 -19.57 -1.47
CA GLU A 163 -13.43 -20.75 -1.74
C GLU A 163 -13.36 -21.73 -0.55
N PRO A 164 -14.50 -22.07 0.10
CA PRO A 164 -14.50 -23.10 1.13
C PRO A 164 -14.14 -24.43 0.48
N ARG A 165 -13.04 -25.05 0.92
CA ARG A 165 -12.65 -26.40 0.50
C ARG A 165 -13.84 -27.34 0.74
N GLN A 166 -14.53 -27.72 -0.32
CA GLN A 166 -15.56 -28.73 -0.25
C GLN A 166 -14.85 -30.07 -0.06
N PHE A 167 -14.94 -30.59 1.16
CA PHE A 167 -14.59 -31.97 1.52
C PHE A 167 -15.85 -32.83 1.46
#